data_AF-A0A4Z1JQ59-F1
#
_entry.id   AF-A0A4Z1JQ59-F1
#
_cell.length_a   1.000
_cell.length_b   1.000
_cell.length_c   1.000
_cell.angle_alpha   90.00
_cell.angle_beta   90.00
_cell.angle_gamma   90.00
#
_symmetry.space_group_name_H-M   'P 1'
#
loop_
_entity.id
_entity.type
_entity.pdbx_description
1 polymer ?
#
loop_
_entity_poly.entity_id
_entity_poly.type
_entity_poly.pdbx_seq_one_letter_code
_entity_poly.pdbx_strand_id
1 'polypeptide(L)'
;MNITTRYPHMYFLYLLYIPSVLADNTQSNAFSAEASCYTLPYGGWGFFSHILTYYTVIVMCCHKRPATPWIDSTPDSTWNKAIAIVKLLFTLLPAIKTMITCNHAWQFETIAAMKLALSLTSGFIAIFPSFWWLLLYLPGVIAGTAGTISLASSNFSSRMSTITAVFGGVGLAIAIATVFISCLWFSGSDKNPFGTGALIGLSGYASCVPICLVFGALYSDWVLAIVADNLMGYPSGQSKSVQALWVLYMIGKRLNLLTI
;
A
#
# COMPACT_ATOMS: atom_id res chain seq x y z
N MET A 1 -36.21 -30.40 -35.56
CA MET A 1 -36.60 -29.61 -34.38
C MET A 1 -35.41 -28.74 -33.99
N ASN A 2 -35.51 -27.43 -34.22
CA ASN A 2 -34.42 -26.47 -34.08
C ASN A 2 -34.26 -26.03 -32.62
N ILE A 3 -33.08 -26.24 -32.05
CA ILE A 3 -32.73 -25.89 -30.65
C ILE A 3 -32.63 -24.35 -30.46
N THR A 4 -32.64 -23.58 -31.55
CA THR A 4 -32.40 -22.13 -31.58
C THR A 4 -33.52 -21.24 -31.06
N THR A 5 -34.72 -21.75 -30.79
CA THR A 5 -35.86 -20.89 -30.38
C THR A 5 -36.15 -20.88 -28.87
N ARG A 6 -35.45 -21.68 -28.05
CA ARG A 6 -35.83 -21.86 -26.64
C ARG A 6 -35.13 -20.96 -25.63
N TYR A 7 -34.04 -20.26 -25.98
CA TYR A 7 -33.27 -19.42 -25.05
C TYR A 7 -32.66 -18.17 -25.71
N PRO A 8 -33.45 -17.15 -26.10
CA PRO A 8 -32.91 -15.92 -26.70
C PRO A 8 -32.04 -15.09 -25.73
N HIS A 9 -32.18 -15.28 -24.41
CA HIS A 9 -31.43 -14.52 -23.40
C HIS A 9 -29.98 -14.98 -23.18
N MET A 10 -29.63 -16.23 -23.50
CA MET A 10 -28.25 -16.70 -23.36
C MET A 10 -27.33 -16.21 -24.50
N TYR A 11 -27.87 -16.00 -25.70
CA TYR A 11 -27.09 -15.49 -26.83
C TYR A 11 -26.76 -14.00 -26.68
N PHE A 12 -27.61 -13.21 -26.02
CA PHE A 12 -27.34 -11.80 -25.74
C PHE A 12 -26.20 -11.63 -24.72
N LEU A 13 -26.10 -12.52 -23.73
CA LEU A 13 -24.93 -12.59 -22.84
C LEU A 13 -23.66 -13.01 -23.60
N TYR A 14 -23.75 -14.00 -24.50
CA TYR A 14 -22.58 -14.42 -25.29
C TYR A 14 -22.07 -13.34 -26.28
N LEU A 15 -22.98 -12.58 -26.90
CA LEU A 15 -22.64 -11.46 -27.80
C LEU A 15 -22.13 -10.21 -27.07
N LEU A 16 -22.47 -10.02 -25.78
CA LEU A 16 -21.86 -9.01 -24.93
C LEU A 16 -20.53 -9.48 -24.31
N TYR A 17 -20.35 -10.80 -24.13
CA TYR A 17 -19.17 -11.38 -23.50
C TYR A 17 -17.97 -11.52 -24.45
N ILE A 18 -18.19 -11.77 -25.75
CA ILE A 18 -17.09 -11.90 -26.72
C ILE A 18 -16.34 -10.56 -26.95
N PRO A 19 -17.01 -9.39 -27.09
CA PRO A 19 -16.33 -8.10 -27.14
C PRO A 19 -15.60 -7.78 -25.85
N SER A 20 -16.16 -8.15 -24.68
CA SER A 20 -15.47 -7.93 -23.41
C SER A 20 -14.22 -8.79 -23.26
N VAL A 21 -14.24 -10.06 -23.70
CA VAL A 21 -13.07 -10.96 -23.60
C VAL A 21 -11.96 -10.58 -24.60
N LEU A 22 -12.30 -10.12 -25.80
CA LEU A 22 -11.32 -9.60 -26.76
C LEU A 22 -10.78 -8.21 -26.37
N ALA A 23 -11.61 -7.36 -25.75
CA ALA A 23 -11.16 -6.12 -25.13
C ALA A 23 -10.23 -6.40 -23.93
N ASP A 24 -10.53 -7.42 -23.11
CA ASP A 24 -9.79 -7.78 -21.90
C ASP A 24 -8.35 -8.25 -22.20
N ASN A 25 -8.15 -9.06 -23.25
CA ASN A 25 -6.81 -9.47 -23.68
C ASN A 25 -5.99 -8.30 -24.24
N THR A 26 -6.62 -7.36 -24.94
CA THR A 26 -5.92 -6.20 -25.50
C THR A 26 -5.55 -5.20 -24.40
N GLN A 27 -6.44 -5.04 -23.42
CA GLN A 27 -6.27 -4.11 -22.30
C GLN A 27 -5.24 -4.61 -21.27
N SER A 28 -5.20 -5.91 -20.97
CA SER A 28 -4.17 -6.48 -20.08
C SER A 28 -2.76 -6.32 -20.66
N ASN A 29 -2.60 -6.50 -21.97
CA ASN A 29 -1.32 -6.25 -22.66
C ASN A 29 -0.91 -4.77 -22.61
N ALA A 30 -1.87 -3.86 -22.69
CA ALA A 30 -1.61 -2.42 -22.57
C ALA A 30 -1.10 -2.06 -21.15
N PHE A 31 -1.76 -2.57 -20.10
CA PHE A 31 -1.33 -2.29 -18.72
C PHE A 31 0.01 -2.95 -18.35
N SER A 32 0.30 -4.13 -18.89
CA SER A 32 1.60 -4.77 -18.69
C SER A 32 2.73 -3.96 -19.35
N ALA A 33 2.48 -3.43 -20.55
CA ALA A 33 3.41 -2.52 -21.21
C ALA A 33 3.57 -1.20 -20.43
N GLU A 34 2.49 -0.64 -19.88
CA GLU A 34 2.53 0.55 -19.04
C GLU A 34 3.26 0.32 -17.71
N ALA A 35 3.13 -0.86 -17.10
CA ALA A 35 3.81 -1.20 -15.85
C ALA A 35 5.35 -1.14 -15.98
N SER A 36 5.89 -1.17 -17.20
CA SER A 36 7.33 -0.99 -17.45
C SER A 36 7.86 0.39 -17.04
N CYS A 37 7.01 1.43 -17.00
CA CYS A 37 7.41 2.76 -16.51
C CYS A 37 7.63 2.80 -14.99
N TYR A 38 7.06 1.83 -14.26
CA TYR A 38 7.00 1.85 -12.81
C TYR A 38 8.31 1.36 -12.19
N THR A 39 9.13 2.30 -11.69
CA THR A 39 10.49 1.97 -11.21
C THR A 39 10.57 1.67 -9.71
N LEU A 40 9.52 1.95 -8.94
CA LEU A 40 9.52 1.74 -7.49
C LEU A 40 9.35 0.24 -7.15
N PRO A 41 9.90 -0.24 -6.02
CA PRO A 41 9.74 -1.64 -5.61
C PRO A 41 8.28 -2.00 -5.35
N TYR A 42 7.84 -3.13 -5.90
CA TYR A 42 6.53 -3.76 -5.70
C TYR A 42 6.72 -5.28 -5.51
N GLY A 43 5.65 -6.06 -5.51
CA GLY A 43 5.70 -7.52 -5.32
C GLY A 43 6.32 -7.92 -3.99
N GLY A 44 7.02 -9.06 -3.97
CA GLY A 44 7.65 -9.59 -2.77
C GLY A 44 8.61 -8.59 -2.10
N TRP A 45 9.45 -7.89 -2.88
CA TRP A 45 10.38 -6.90 -2.35
C TRP A 45 9.67 -5.64 -1.82
N GLY A 46 8.64 -5.17 -2.53
CA GLY A 46 7.79 -4.07 -2.07
C GLY A 46 7.07 -4.39 -0.77
N PHE A 47 6.45 -5.57 -0.71
CA PHE A 47 5.73 -6.07 0.45
C PHE A 47 6.63 -6.16 1.68
N PHE A 48 7.78 -6.85 1.56
CA PHE A 48 8.77 -6.93 2.64
C PHE A 48 9.25 -5.53 3.05
N SER A 49 9.44 -4.65 2.08
CA SER A 49 9.82 -3.26 2.35
C SER A 49 8.77 -2.51 3.16
N HIS A 50 7.48 -2.70 2.90
CA HIS A 50 6.43 -2.02 3.64
C HIS A 50 6.34 -2.51 5.07
N ILE A 51 6.38 -3.84 5.29
CA ILE A 51 6.42 -4.42 6.64
C ILE A 51 7.55 -3.82 7.46
N LEU A 52 8.77 -3.80 6.91
CA LEU A 52 9.93 -3.28 7.63
C LEU A 52 9.83 -1.77 7.87
N THR A 53 9.22 -1.02 6.96
CA THR A 53 8.97 0.43 7.15
C THR A 53 7.98 0.66 8.28
N TYR A 54 6.87 -0.09 8.32
CA TYR A 54 5.89 0.01 9.41
C TYR A 54 6.49 -0.37 10.76
N TYR A 55 7.26 -1.45 10.82
CA TYR A 55 8.02 -1.82 12.01
C TYR A 55 8.92 -0.68 12.48
N THR A 56 9.73 -0.11 11.58
CA THR A 56 10.65 0.99 11.90
C THR A 56 9.89 2.20 12.46
N VAL A 57 8.77 2.57 11.84
CA VAL A 57 7.94 3.69 12.29
C VAL A 57 7.35 3.44 13.68
N ILE A 58 6.81 2.24 13.93
CA ILE A 58 6.25 1.89 15.23
C ILE A 58 7.33 1.97 16.32
N VAL A 59 8.50 1.38 16.08
CA VAL A 59 9.61 1.38 17.05
C VAL A 59 10.11 2.79 17.34
N MET A 60 10.24 3.65 16.32
CA MET A 60 10.61 5.06 16.50
C MET A 60 9.55 5.85 17.28
N CYS A 61 8.25 5.62 17.01
CA CYS A 61 7.16 6.25 17.76
C CYS A 61 7.14 5.80 19.24
N CYS A 62 7.68 4.63 19.56
CA CYS A 62 7.89 4.16 20.93
C CYS A 62 9.19 4.66 21.56
N HIS A 63 9.90 5.60 20.92
CA HIS A 63 11.20 6.12 21.36
C HIS A 63 12.28 5.04 21.53
N LYS A 64 12.23 3.99 20.72
CA LYS A 64 13.21 2.88 20.70
C LYS A 64 14.03 2.89 19.40
N ARG A 65 15.19 2.22 19.42
CA ARG A 65 16.04 2.06 18.22
C ARG A 65 15.51 0.94 17.32
N PRO A 66 15.22 1.18 16.03
CA PRO A 66 14.69 0.13 15.15
C PRO A 66 15.57 -1.11 14.98
N ALA A 67 16.89 -0.97 14.91
CA ALA A 67 17.80 -2.12 14.82
C ALA A 67 17.98 -2.87 16.15
N THR A 68 17.76 -2.20 17.29
CA THR A 68 17.96 -2.74 18.64
C THR A 68 16.82 -2.24 19.56
N PRO A 69 15.59 -2.76 19.40
CA PRO A 69 14.38 -2.19 20.02
C PRO A 69 14.37 -2.22 21.55
N TRP A 70 15.30 -2.93 22.18
CA TRP A 70 15.51 -2.94 23.62
C TRP A 70 16.26 -1.71 24.16
N ILE A 71 16.84 -0.88 23.28
CA ILE A 71 17.58 0.34 23.65
C ILE A 71 16.74 1.58 23.32
N ASP A 72 16.72 2.54 24.24
CA ASP A 72 16.07 3.84 24.04
C ASP A 72 16.79 4.66 22.96
N SER A 73 16.00 5.36 22.14
CA SER A 73 16.51 6.28 21.12
C SER A 73 16.91 7.61 21.75
N THR A 74 17.89 8.26 21.13
CA THR A 74 18.28 9.65 21.43
C THR A 74 17.52 10.63 20.50
N PRO A 75 16.40 11.22 20.94
CA PRO A 75 15.49 11.96 20.05
C PRO A 75 16.12 13.16 19.35
N ASP A 76 17.11 13.81 19.99
CA ASP A 76 17.78 15.00 19.45
C ASP A 76 19.10 14.73 18.73
N SER A 77 19.41 13.46 18.45
CA SER A 77 20.64 13.10 17.76
C SER A 77 20.72 13.71 16.35
N THR A 78 21.80 14.45 16.10
CA THR A 78 22.11 15.02 14.78
C THR A 78 22.28 13.93 13.71
N TRP A 79 22.74 12.74 14.13
CA TRP A 79 22.86 11.56 13.28
C TRP A 79 21.50 11.10 12.73
N ASN A 80 20.46 11.07 13.57
CA ASN A 80 19.11 10.69 13.15
C ASN A 80 18.56 11.66 12.10
N LYS A 81 18.77 12.96 12.32
CA LYS A 81 18.37 14.02 11.38
C LYS A 81 19.11 13.88 10.05
N ALA A 82 20.42 13.63 10.08
CA ALA A 82 21.23 13.42 8.87
C ALA A 82 20.77 12.18 8.09
N ILE A 83 20.58 11.04 8.75
CA ILE A 83 20.06 9.80 8.16
C ILE A 83 18.70 10.05 7.51
N ALA A 84 17.79 10.73 8.20
CA ALA A 84 16.45 11.00 7.70
C ALA A 84 16.49 11.87 6.43
N ILE A 85 17.35 12.90 6.39
CA ILE A 85 17.54 13.73 5.19
C ILE A 85 18.08 12.90 4.02
N VAL A 86 19.12 12.09 4.25
CA VAL A 86 19.70 11.24 3.20
C VAL A 86 18.67 10.24 2.66
N LYS A 87 17.89 9.62 3.56
CA LYS A 87 16.75 8.78 3.18
C LYS A 87 15.76 9.51 2.29
N LEU A 88 15.35 10.72 2.68
CA LEU A 88 14.39 11.50 1.92
C LEU A 88 14.91 11.76 0.52
N LEU A 89 16.18 12.13 0.36
CA LEU A 89 16.79 12.30 -0.97
C LEU A 89 16.76 11.00 -1.79
N PHE A 90 17.12 9.87 -1.18
CA PHE A 90 17.20 8.57 -1.87
C PHE A 90 15.82 8.02 -2.25
N THR A 91 14.77 8.41 -1.54
CA THR A 91 13.39 7.94 -1.81
C THR A 91 12.58 8.90 -2.66
N LEU A 92 12.80 10.21 -2.51
CA LEU A 92 12.10 11.27 -3.24
C LEU A 92 12.47 11.26 -4.73
N LEU A 93 13.77 11.15 -5.06
CA LEU A 93 14.21 11.21 -6.46
C LEU A 93 13.62 10.07 -7.33
N PRO A 94 13.67 8.78 -6.93
CA PRO A 94 13.05 7.70 -7.69
C PRO A 94 11.52 7.81 -7.75
N ALA A 95 10.88 8.29 -6.68
CA ALA A 95 9.42 8.44 -6.64
C ALA A 95 8.94 9.54 -7.59
N ILE A 96 9.57 10.72 -7.57
CA ILE A 96 9.27 11.81 -8.51
C ILE A 96 9.48 11.35 -9.95
N LYS A 97 10.62 10.71 -10.25
CA LYS A 97 10.86 10.19 -11.60
C LYS A 97 9.79 9.19 -12.04
N THR A 98 9.33 8.32 -11.14
CA THR A 98 8.25 7.37 -11.44
C THR A 98 6.93 8.09 -11.75
N MET A 99 6.55 9.09 -10.95
CA MET A 99 5.32 9.87 -11.19
C MET A 99 5.37 10.62 -12.53
N ILE A 100 6.51 11.22 -12.88
CA ILE A 100 6.68 11.91 -14.17
C ILE A 100 6.62 10.92 -15.34
N THR A 101 7.26 9.76 -15.21
CA THR A 101 7.35 8.77 -16.30
C THR A 101 6.02 8.03 -16.51
N CYS A 102 5.27 7.81 -15.43
CA CYS A 102 3.98 7.10 -15.45
C CYS A 102 2.76 8.04 -15.45
N ASN A 103 2.91 9.29 -15.87
CA ASN A 103 1.83 10.30 -15.85
C ASN A 103 0.66 9.99 -16.80
N HIS A 104 0.82 9.03 -17.71
CA HIS A 104 -0.22 8.60 -18.64
C HIS A 104 -1.31 7.75 -17.98
N ALA A 105 -1.01 7.17 -16.81
CA ALA A 105 -1.92 6.28 -16.10
C ALA A 105 -1.97 6.64 -14.62
N TRP A 106 -3.03 7.36 -14.25
CA TRP A 106 -3.25 7.91 -12.91
C TRP A 106 -3.20 6.84 -11.79
N GLN A 107 -3.51 5.58 -12.10
CA GLN A 107 -3.43 4.47 -11.15
C GLN A 107 -1.98 4.28 -10.66
N PHE A 108 -1.01 4.26 -11.57
CA PHE A 108 0.40 4.11 -11.21
C PHE A 108 0.94 5.35 -10.51
N GLU A 109 0.52 6.54 -10.93
CA GLU A 109 0.90 7.81 -10.31
C GLU A 109 0.44 7.88 -8.85
N THR A 110 -0.83 7.57 -8.57
CA THR A 110 -1.37 7.58 -7.20
C THR A 110 -0.74 6.52 -6.31
N ILE A 111 -0.41 5.33 -6.82
CA ILE A 111 0.34 4.31 -6.06
C ILE A 111 1.77 4.79 -5.77
N ALA A 112 2.43 5.44 -6.74
CA ALA A 112 3.75 6.05 -6.49
C ALA A 112 3.68 7.18 -5.45
N ALA A 113 2.63 8.02 -5.51
CA ALA A 113 2.37 9.08 -4.54
C ALA A 113 2.14 8.53 -3.13
N MET A 114 1.42 7.41 -2.98
CA MET A 114 1.28 6.70 -1.69
C MET A 114 2.63 6.25 -1.13
N LYS A 115 3.48 5.65 -1.96
CA LYS A 115 4.82 5.19 -1.55
C LYS A 115 5.73 6.36 -1.16
N LEU A 116 5.61 7.48 -1.86
CA LEU A 116 6.26 8.73 -1.50
C LEU A 116 5.75 9.26 -0.16
N ALA A 117 4.43 9.34 0.03
CA ALA A 117 3.82 9.82 1.27
C ALA A 117 4.26 8.99 2.48
N LEU A 118 4.37 7.67 2.34
CA LEU A 118 4.92 6.82 3.40
C LEU A 118 6.40 7.12 3.70
N SER A 119 7.19 7.36 2.66
CA SER A 119 8.63 7.68 2.80
C SER A 119 8.85 9.04 3.45
N LEU A 120 8.05 10.05 3.06
CA LEU A 120 8.00 11.37 3.69
C LEU A 120 7.60 11.24 5.15
N THR A 121 6.47 10.61 5.44
CA THR A 121 5.95 10.40 6.80
C THR A 121 7.00 9.78 7.72
N SER A 122 7.59 8.66 7.28
CA SER A 122 8.62 7.98 8.07
C SER A 122 9.94 8.78 8.18
N GLY A 123 10.24 9.66 7.21
CA GLY A 123 11.37 10.60 7.31
C GLY A 123 11.11 11.70 8.34
N PHE A 124 9.92 12.32 8.30
CA PHE A 124 9.50 13.32 9.29
C PHE A 124 9.45 12.75 10.70
N ILE A 125 8.94 11.53 10.90
CA ILE A 125 8.95 10.86 12.21
C ILE A 125 10.39 10.65 12.72
N ALA A 126 11.35 10.37 11.84
CA ALA A 126 12.75 10.21 12.25
C ALA A 126 13.41 11.55 12.65
N ILE A 127 12.95 12.68 12.10
CA ILE A 127 13.44 14.03 12.47
C ILE A 127 12.71 14.57 13.71
N PHE A 128 11.40 14.33 13.77
CA PHE A 128 10.47 14.81 14.79
C PHE A 128 9.64 13.61 15.27
N PRO A 129 10.10 12.87 16.30
CA PRO A 129 9.46 11.63 16.75
C PRO A 129 8.08 11.92 17.37
N SER A 130 7.06 11.96 16.51
CA SER A 130 5.70 12.28 16.88
C SER A 130 4.72 11.51 15.99
N PHE A 131 3.70 10.92 16.61
CA PHE A 131 2.68 10.14 15.93
C PHE A 131 1.81 11.00 15.00
N TRP A 132 1.71 12.31 15.25
CA TRP A 132 0.91 13.23 14.43
C TRP A 132 1.35 13.28 12.97
N TRP A 133 2.63 13.03 12.70
CA TRP A 133 3.15 12.98 11.33
C TRP A 133 2.57 11.82 10.49
N LEU A 134 1.98 10.79 11.12
CA LEU A 134 1.24 9.75 10.40
C LEU A 134 0.05 10.29 9.60
N LEU A 135 -0.50 11.45 9.98
CA LEU A 135 -1.56 12.11 9.23
C LEU A 135 -1.11 12.51 7.82
N LEU A 136 0.18 12.75 7.59
CA LEU A 136 0.71 13.02 6.24
C LEU A 136 0.57 11.82 5.30
N TYR A 137 0.53 10.60 5.84
CA TYR A 137 0.37 9.39 5.03
C TYR A 137 -1.06 9.22 4.53
N LEU A 138 -2.05 9.70 5.30
CA LEU A 138 -3.48 9.47 5.09
C LEU A 138 -3.98 9.86 3.67
N PRO A 139 -3.74 11.08 3.14
CA PRO A 139 -4.19 11.42 1.79
C PRO A 139 -3.52 10.55 0.72
N GLY A 140 -2.22 10.25 0.89
CA GLY A 140 -1.46 9.44 -0.06
C GLY A 140 -1.99 8.00 -0.14
N VAL A 141 -2.28 7.38 1.01
CA VAL A 141 -2.80 6.00 1.04
C VAL A 141 -4.25 5.90 0.56
N ILE A 142 -5.09 6.90 0.82
CA ILE A 142 -6.45 6.95 0.26
C ILE A 142 -6.38 6.98 -1.27
N ALA A 143 -5.60 7.91 -1.83
CA ALA A 143 -5.43 8.05 -3.27
C ALA A 143 -4.79 6.79 -3.90
N GLY A 144 -3.71 6.27 -3.31
CA GLY A 144 -3.03 5.08 -3.82
C GLY A 144 -3.86 3.80 -3.71
N THR A 145 -4.68 3.66 -2.66
CA THR A 145 -5.61 2.53 -2.54
C THR A 145 -6.72 2.62 -3.59
N ALA A 146 -7.26 3.82 -3.85
CA ALA A 146 -8.22 4.03 -4.93
C ALA A 146 -7.64 3.68 -6.30
N GLY A 147 -6.41 4.12 -6.59
CA GLY A 147 -5.66 3.74 -7.80
C GLY A 147 -5.42 2.23 -7.90
N THR A 148 -5.07 1.58 -6.79
CA THR A 148 -4.87 0.13 -6.71
C THR A 148 -6.16 -0.64 -6.98
N ILE A 149 -7.28 -0.22 -6.38
CA ILE A 149 -8.59 -0.86 -6.59
C ILE A 149 -9.04 -0.67 -8.04
N SER A 150 -8.89 0.52 -8.60
CA SER A 150 -9.18 0.77 -10.02
C SER A 150 -8.35 -0.17 -10.90
N LEU A 151 -7.03 -0.24 -10.68
CA LEU A 151 -6.14 -1.09 -11.46
C LEU A 151 -6.49 -2.58 -11.36
N ALA A 152 -6.82 -3.06 -10.16
CA ALA A 152 -7.25 -4.43 -9.92
C ALA A 152 -8.59 -4.76 -10.58
N SER A 153 -9.54 -3.82 -10.54
CA SER A 153 -10.86 -3.99 -11.18
C SER A 153 -10.78 -4.02 -12.70
N SER A 154 -9.82 -3.30 -13.28
CA SER A 154 -9.58 -3.28 -14.73
C SER A 154 -8.76 -4.47 -15.25
N ASN A 155 -8.18 -5.28 -14.36
CA ASN A 155 -7.33 -6.44 -14.69
C ASN A 155 -7.77 -7.68 -13.89
N PHE A 156 -9.06 -8.00 -13.94
CA PHE A 156 -9.65 -8.99 -13.06
C PHE A 156 -9.34 -10.43 -13.51
N SER A 157 -8.14 -10.91 -13.15
CA SER A 157 -7.72 -12.30 -13.35
C SER A 157 -8.06 -13.18 -12.13
N SER A 158 -7.99 -14.50 -12.30
CA SER A 158 -8.14 -15.44 -11.17
C SER A 158 -7.11 -15.18 -10.06
N ARG A 159 -5.86 -14.84 -10.41
CA ARG A 159 -4.82 -14.46 -9.45
C ARG A 159 -5.19 -13.15 -8.72
N MET A 160 -5.68 -12.15 -9.45
CA MET A 160 -6.12 -10.88 -8.87
C MET A 160 -7.23 -11.10 -7.84
N SER A 161 -8.25 -11.88 -8.21
CA SER A 161 -9.36 -12.25 -7.33
C SER A 161 -8.89 -12.90 -6.02
N THR A 162 -7.97 -13.87 -6.10
CA THR A 162 -7.41 -14.52 -4.90
C THR A 162 -6.71 -13.52 -3.98
N ILE A 163 -5.86 -12.63 -4.51
CA ILE A 163 -5.15 -11.65 -3.69
C ILE A 163 -6.12 -10.64 -3.08
N THR A 164 -7.09 -10.14 -3.84
CA THR A 164 -8.13 -9.24 -3.34
C THR A 164 -8.95 -9.89 -2.22
N ALA A 165 -9.33 -11.16 -2.38
CA ALA A 165 -10.05 -11.91 -1.36
C ALA A 165 -9.24 -12.11 -0.08
N VAL A 166 -7.94 -12.40 -0.20
CA VAL A 166 -7.04 -12.58 0.97
C VAL A 166 -6.86 -11.25 1.71
N PHE A 167 -6.44 -10.19 1.04
CA PHE A 167 -6.18 -8.90 1.70
C PHE A 167 -7.46 -8.24 2.21
N GLY A 168 -8.54 -8.28 1.42
CA GLY A 168 -9.84 -7.75 1.81
C GLY A 168 -10.47 -8.55 2.96
N GLY A 169 -10.43 -9.88 2.88
CA GLY A 169 -10.99 -10.77 3.90
C GLY A 169 -10.24 -10.70 5.23
N VAL A 170 -8.90 -10.77 5.21
CA VAL A 170 -8.08 -10.65 6.42
C VAL A 170 -8.22 -9.25 7.04
N GLY A 171 -8.16 -8.20 6.22
CA GLY A 171 -8.35 -6.82 6.69
C GLY A 171 -9.70 -6.62 7.36
N LEU A 172 -10.78 -7.13 6.76
CA LEU A 172 -12.13 -7.07 7.32
C LEU A 172 -12.25 -7.88 8.62
N ALA A 173 -11.70 -9.09 8.67
CA ALA A 173 -11.73 -9.92 9.86
C ALA A 173 -11.01 -9.26 11.05
N ILE A 174 -9.84 -8.65 10.82
CA ILE A 174 -9.11 -7.90 11.86
C ILE A 174 -9.93 -6.68 12.29
N ALA A 175 -10.51 -5.92 11.36
CA ALA A 175 -11.34 -4.78 11.69
C ALA A 175 -12.53 -5.18 12.59
N ILE A 176 -13.26 -6.24 12.24
CA ILE A 176 -14.36 -6.78 13.05
C ILE A 176 -13.87 -7.22 14.43
N ALA A 177 -12.75 -7.94 14.51
CA ALA A 177 -12.17 -8.38 15.77
C ALA A 177 -11.80 -7.20 16.67
N THR A 178 -11.20 -6.13 16.13
CA THR A 178 -10.84 -4.94 16.93
C THR A 178 -12.05 -4.19 17.46
N VAL A 179 -13.10 -4.05 16.66
CA VAL A 179 -14.37 -3.45 17.11
C VAL A 179 -15.00 -4.32 18.19
N PHE A 180 -15.04 -5.64 18.00
CA PHE A 180 -15.60 -6.58 18.97
C PHE A 180 -14.85 -6.54 20.31
N ILE A 181 -13.51 -6.58 20.30
CA ILE A 181 -12.69 -6.46 21.51
C ILE A 181 -12.94 -5.12 22.23
N SER A 182 -13.03 -4.03 21.47
CA SER A 182 -13.33 -2.70 22.02
C SER A 182 -14.70 -2.69 22.70
N CYS A 183 -15.73 -3.24 22.07
CA CYS A 183 -17.07 -3.39 22.67
C CYS A 183 -17.03 -4.19 23.98
N LEU A 184 -16.29 -5.31 24.02
CA LEU A 184 -16.16 -6.12 25.23
C LEU A 184 -15.46 -5.37 26.36
N TRP A 185 -14.41 -4.60 26.07
CA TRP A 185 -13.69 -3.80 27.06
C TRP A 185 -14.55 -2.70 27.68
N PHE A 186 -15.38 -2.04 26.87
CA PHE A 186 -16.25 -0.96 27.34
C PHE A 186 -17.51 -1.45 28.04
N SER A 187 -17.97 -2.68 27.75
CA SER A 187 -19.16 -3.27 28.38
C SER A 187 -19.04 -3.48 29.89
N GLY A 188 -17.82 -3.53 30.44
CA GLY A 188 -17.57 -3.72 31.88
C GLY A 188 -17.40 -2.42 32.68
N SER A 189 -17.52 -1.25 32.04
CA SER A 189 -17.32 0.05 32.70
C SER A 189 -18.67 0.69 33.04
N ASP A 190 -19.01 0.79 34.33
CA ASP A 190 -20.23 1.42 34.91
C ASP A 190 -20.37 2.95 34.66
N LYS A 191 -19.78 3.47 33.58
CA LYS A 191 -19.75 4.91 33.28
C LYS A 191 -20.82 5.30 32.25
N ASN A 192 -21.39 6.48 32.48
CA ASN A 192 -22.41 7.20 31.70
C ASN A 192 -22.65 6.66 30.26
N PRO A 193 -23.84 6.12 29.96
CA PRO A 193 -24.13 5.43 28.69
C PRO A 193 -23.96 6.31 27.44
N PHE A 194 -24.14 7.63 27.57
CA PHE A 194 -23.96 8.57 26.46
C PHE A 194 -22.49 8.80 26.09
N GLY A 195 -21.56 8.71 27.05
CA GLY A 195 -20.12 8.85 26.81
C GLY A 195 -19.51 7.57 26.23
N THR A 196 -20.00 6.41 26.66
CA THR A 196 -19.47 5.09 26.27
C THR A 196 -19.71 4.80 24.78
N GLY A 197 -20.86 5.16 24.23
CA GLY A 197 -21.15 4.99 22.79
C GLY A 197 -20.23 5.81 21.87
N ALA A 198 -19.98 7.07 22.21
CA ALA A 198 -19.07 7.94 21.45
C ALA A 198 -17.61 7.45 21.52
N LEU A 199 -17.18 6.93 22.67
CA LEU A 199 -15.86 6.32 22.87
C LEU A 199 -15.68 5.02 22.07
N ILE A 200 -16.69 4.16 22.02
CA ILE A 200 -16.68 2.95 21.17
C ILE A 200 -16.60 3.32 19.69
N GLY A 201 -17.39 4.32 19.24
CA GLY A 201 -17.32 4.80 17.85
C GLY A 201 -15.95 5.37 17.48
N LEU A 202 -15.37 6.18 18.37
CA LEU A 202 -14.05 6.80 18.15
C LEU A 202 -12.92 5.76 18.15
N SER A 203 -12.98 4.79 19.08
CA SER A 203 -11.98 3.70 19.15
C SER A 203 -12.04 2.80 17.93
N GLY A 204 -13.23 2.42 17.46
CA GLY A 204 -13.41 1.63 16.25
C GLY A 204 -12.88 2.35 15.00
N TYR A 205 -13.13 3.66 14.87
CA TYR A 205 -12.57 4.46 13.78
C TYR A 205 -11.03 4.52 13.87
N ALA A 206 -10.49 4.76 15.07
CA ALA A 206 -9.06 4.83 15.31
C ALA A 206 -8.33 3.50 15.04
N SER A 207 -8.98 2.35 15.20
CA SER A 207 -8.39 1.03 14.88
C SER A 207 -8.55 0.65 13.40
N CYS A 208 -9.71 0.92 12.80
CA CYS A 208 -9.99 0.54 11.41
C CYS A 208 -9.13 1.30 10.40
N VAL A 209 -8.89 2.59 10.63
CA VAL A 209 -8.10 3.42 9.69
C VAL A 209 -6.70 2.83 9.50
N PRO A 210 -5.86 2.62 10.54
CA PRO A 210 -4.54 2.01 10.39
C PRO A 210 -4.55 0.65 9.68
N ILE A 211 -5.54 -0.20 9.95
CA ILE A 211 -5.67 -1.51 9.28
C ILE A 211 -5.85 -1.30 7.78
N CYS A 212 -6.79 -0.44 7.38
CA CYS A 212 -6.98 -0.10 5.98
C CYS A 212 -5.71 0.51 5.36
N LEU A 213 -4.97 1.34 6.10
CA LEU A 213 -3.74 1.95 5.59
C LEU A 213 -2.63 0.93 5.32
N VAL A 214 -2.45 -0.02 6.23
CA VAL A 214 -1.43 -1.06 6.12
C VAL A 214 -1.80 -2.04 5.01
N PHE A 215 -3.04 -2.56 5.05
CA PHE A 215 -3.48 -3.56 4.08
C PHE A 215 -3.61 -2.99 2.67
N GLY A 216 -4.07 -1.75 2.50
CA GLY A 216 -4.15 -1.10 1.19
C GLY A 216 -2.79 -0.97 0.50
N ALA A 217 -1.75 -0.59 1.25
CA ALA A 217 -0.40 -0.50 0.71
C ALA A 217 0.21 -1.87 0.40
N LEU A 218 0.05 -2.85 1.30
CA LEU A 218 0.54 -4.21 1.05
C LEU A 218 -0.17 -4.86 -0.15
N TYR A 219 -1.48 -4.62 -0.27
CA TYR A 219 -2.28 -5.06 -1.42
C TYR A 219 -1.75 -4.45 -2.73
N SER A 220 -1.41 -3.16 -2.74
CA SER A 220 -0.87 -2.49 -3.93
C SER A 220 0.41 -3.12 -4.50
N ASP A 221 1.27 -3.67 -3.64
CA ASP A 221 2.50 -4.32 -4.10
C ASP A 221 2.18 -5.59 -4.90
N TRP A 222 1.19 -6.36 -4.47
CA TRP A 222 0.79 -7.58 -5.15
C TRP A 222 -0.05 -7.32 -6.40
N VAL A 223 -0.91 -6.30 -6.39
CA VAL A 223 -1.64 -5.87 -7.59
C VAL A 223 -0.65 -5.46 -8.69
N LEU A 224 0.33 -4.62 -8.36
CA LEU A 224 1.38 -4.25 -9.31
C LEU A 224 2.19 -5.45 -9.79
N ALA A 225 2.47 -6.41 -8.92
CA ALA A 225 3.21 -7.62 -9.28
C ALA A 225 2.46 -8.51 -10.28
N ILE A 226 1.13 -8.61 -10.14
CA ILE A 226 0.30 -9.34 -11.10
C ILE A 226 0.24 -8.59 -12.44
N VAL A 227 0.00 -7.28 -12.41
CA VAL A 227 -0.12 -6.47 -13.65
C VAL A 227 1.20 -6.44 -14.43
N ALA A 228 2.33 -6.37 -13.74
CA ALA A 228 3.65 -6.40 -14.35
C ALA A 228 4.15 -7.82 -14.70
N ASP A 229 3.36 -8.87 -14.40
CA ASP A 229 3.76 -10.28 -14.46
C ASP A 229 5.16 -10.55 -13.84
N ASN A 230 5.44 -9.89 -12.72
CA ASN A 230 6.71 -9.96 -12.01
C ASN A 230 6.47 -10.01 -10.50
N LEU A 231 6.32 -11.23 -9.98
CA LEU A 231 5.99 -11.49 -8.57
C LEU A 231 7.04 -10.95 -7.59
N MET A 232 8.32 -10.93 -7.97
CA MET A 232 9.39 -10.43 -7.10
C MET A 232 9.44 -8.90 -7.09
N GLY A 233 9.09 -8.26 -8.21
CA GLY A 233 9.09 -6.80 -8.37
C GLY A 233 10.49 -6.18 -8.51
N TYR A 234 11.49 -6.98 -8.90
CA TYR A 234 12.81 -6.49 -9.30
C TYR A 234 12.87 -6.33 -10.84
N PRO A 235 13.33 -5.18 -11.38
CA PRO A 235 13.28 -4.91 -12.82
C PRO A 235 14.47 -5.51 -13.60
N SER A 236 14.61 -6.84 -13.61
CA SER A 236 15.77 -7.56 -14.20
C SER A 236 15.95 -7.35 -15.71
N GLY A 237 14.87 -7.09 -16.46
CA GLY A 237 14.91 -6.84 -17.90
C GLY A 237 14.98 -5.37 -18.33
N GLN A 238 15.03 -4.42 -17.39
CA GLN A 238 14.99 -2.99 -17.67
C GLN A 238 16.40 -2.37 -17.76
N SER A 239 16.47 -1.12 -18.22
CA SER A 239 17.73 -0.37 -18.28
C SER A 239 18.43 -0.31 -16.92
N LYS A 240 19.77 -0.27 -16.92
CA LYS A 240 20.59 -0.13 -15.70
C LYS A 240 20.19 1.10 -14.86
N SER A 241 19.68 2.16 -15.50
CA SER A 241 19.21 3.36 -14.82
C SER A 241 17.97 3.10 -13.94
N VAL A 242 17.03 2.27 -14.41
CA VAL A 242 15.82 1.88 -13.66
C VAL A 242 16.20 1.00 -12.48
N GLN A 243 17.10 0.03 -12.70
CA GLN A 243 17.62 -0.83 -11.63
C GLN A 243 18.35 -0.01 -10.56
N ALA A 244 19.15 0.99 -10.95
CA ALA A 244 19.83 1.87 -10.00
C ALA A 244 18.84 2.68 -9.14
N LEU A 245 17.78 3.22 -9.75
CA LEU A 245 16.73 3.95 -9.02
C LEU A 245 15.97 3.05 -8.05
N TRP A 246 15.67 1.82 -8.47
CA TRP A 246 15.05 0.81 -7.62
C TRP A 246 15.93 0.50 -6.40
N VAL A 247 17.23 0.26 -6.62
CA VAL A 247 18.19 -0.02 -5.54
C VAL A 247 18.35 1.18 -4.61
N LEU A 248 18.48 2.39 -5.17
CA LEU A 248 18.58 3.63 -4.40
C LEU A 248 17.37 3.81 -3.48
N TYR A 249 16.17 3.59 -4.01
CA TYR A 249 14.93 3.66 -3.24
C TYR A 249 14.88 2.60 -2.13
N MET A 250 15.27 1.35 -2.42
CA MET A 250 15.33 0.27 -1.44
C MET A 250 16.31 0.57 -0.31
N ILE A 251 17.53 1.01 -0.63
CA ILE A 251 18.53 1.40 0.37
C ILE A 251 18.01 2.59 1.20
N GLY A 252 17.49 3.62 0.52
CA GLY A 252 16.95 4.81 1.17
C GLY A 252 15.91 4.48 2.24
N LYS A 253 14.94 3.61 1.95
CA LYS A 253 13.93 3.19 2.93
C LYS A 253 14.51 2.48 4.16
N ARG A 254 15.68 1.85 4.05
CA ARG A 254 16.34 1.13 5.15
C ARG A 254 17.23 2.01 6.02
N LEU A 255 17.59 3.20 5.57
CA LEU A 255 18.46 4.09 6.35
C LEU A 255 17.86 4.42 7.72
N ASN A 256 16.53 4.54 7.84
CA ASN A 256 15.88 4.74 9.14
C ASN A 256 16.07 3.58 10.13
N LEU A 257 16.52 2.40 9.72
CA LEU A 257 16.87 1.33 10.66
C LEU A 257 18.13 1.65 11.47
N LEU A 258 18.97 2.56 10.97
CA LEU A 258 20.25 2.94 11.54
C LEU A 258 20.17 4.16 12.48
N THR A 259 18.96 4.62 12.81
CA THR A 259 18.76 5.68 13.80
C THR A 259 19.05 5.18 15.21
N ILE A 260 19.55 6.09 16.08
CA ILE A 260 20.07 5.81 17.43
C ILE A 260 19.33 6.54 18.55
#